data_AF-A0A5C4LYU8-F1
#
_entry.id   AF-A0A5C4LYU8-F1
#
_cell.length_a   1.000
_cell.length_b   1.000
_cell.length_c   1.000
_cell.angle_alpha   90.00
_cell.angle_beta   90.00
_cell.angle_gamma   90.00
#
_symmetry.space_group_name_H-M   'P 1'
#
loop_
_entity.id
_entity.type
_entity.pdbx_description
1 polymer ?
#
loop_
_entity_poly.entity_id
_entity_poly.type
_entity_poly.pdbx_seq_one_letter_code
_entity_poly.pdbx_strand_id
1 'polypeptide(L)'
;MRSRFWVVFALLPGVLLTACGASGGGVLPVVALTPETPPTVRYVLPSRPPTTPPPTKTITVRRPVTTRTVTAAPVSPPPGGTTAPPATSAPAAPEQMSGTVSFYSSVDKSPLGTLLIAFPTILHGLAGGSGTYDDPVTFAAAPGAFAPGTRIYVPDLRRYFVLEDLCASCGGTHIELWTGSALDDGIRTCEARLGAQGTRSYLVSPPPWLPVAPGPLYDGGGCFRP
;
A
#
# COMPACT_ATOMS: atom_id res chain seq x y z
N MET A 1 -17.80 -39.74 47.53
CA MET A 1 -18.98 -39.99 46.65
C MET A 1 -18.51 -39.89 45.20
N ARG A 2 -18.59 -40.99 44.46
CA ARG A 2 -18.12 -41.11 43.06
C ARG A 2 -19.32 -40.89 42.13
N SER A 3 -19.25 -39.89 41.26
CA SER A 3 -20.29 -39.65 40.25
C SER A 3 -19.67 -39.76 38.87
N ARG A 4 -19.91 -40.91 38.24
CA ARG A 4 -19.63 -41.18 36.82
C ARG A 4 -20.78 -40.58 36.01
N PHE A 5 -20.49 -39.77 35.00
CA PHE A 5 -21.47 -39.43 33.97
C PHE A 5 -20.93 -39.77 32.58
N TRP A 6 -21.82 -40.38 31.81
CA TRP A 6 -21.61 -41.11 30.58
C TRP A 6 -21.41 -40.21 29.36
N VAL A 7 -20.51 -40.64 28.47
CA VAL A 7 -20.40 -40.13 27.10
C VAL A 7 -21.50 -40.77 26.27
N VAL A 8 -22.35 -39.97 25.63
CA VAL A 8 -23.32 -40.42 24.62
C VAL A 8 -22.80 -40.01 23.25
N PHE A 9 -22.36 -40.99 22.46
CA PHE A 9 -22.09 -40.86 21.04
C PHE A 9 -23.43 -40.91 20.29
N ALA A 10 -23.81 -39.82 19.61
CA ALA A 10 -24.91 -39.82 18.66
C ALA A 10 -24.37 -40.01 17.24
N LEU A 11 -24.63 -41.19 16.68
CA LEU A 11 -24.44 -41.52 15.26
C LEU A 11 -25.52 -40.84 14.42
N LEU A 12 -25.13 -40.05 13.42
CA LEU A 12 -26.02 -39.55 12.37
C LEU A 12 -25.96 -40.48 11.15
N PRO A 13 -27.10 -40.82 10.53
CA PRO A 13 -27.15 -41.70 9.37
C PRO A 13 -26.76 -40.96 8.07
N GLY A 14 -26.00 -41.66 7.23
CA GLY A 14 -25.61 -41.20 5.90
C GLY A 14 -26.77 -41.16 4.91
N VAL A 15 -26.78 -40.12 4.08
CA VAL A 15 -27.66 -40.00 2.92
C VAL A 15 -26.88 -40.41 1.67
N LEU A 16 -27.25 -41.57 1.11
CA LEU A 16 -26.91 -41.94 -0.26
C LEU A 16 -27.77 -41.10 -1.21
N LEU A 17 -27.14 -40.38 -2.13
CA LEU A 17 -27.80 -39.81 -3.31
C LEU A 17 -27.28 -40.50 -4.56
N THR A 18 -28.23 -41.17 -5.21
CA THR A 18 -28.15 -41.96 -6.42
C THR A 18 -27.71 -41.10 -7.61
N ALA A 19 -26.64 -41.52 -8.30
CA ALA A 19 -26.27 -40.98 -9.60
C ALA A 19 -27.17 -41.60 -10.69
N CYS A 20 -27.89 -40.76 -11.44
CA CYS A 20 -28.51 -41.14 -12.71
C CYS A 20 -27.88 -40.27 -13.80
N GLY A 21 -27.21 -40.93 -14.76
CA GLY A 21 -26.61 -40.28 -15.91
C GLY A 21 -27.67 -39.93 -16.96
N ALA A 22 -27.56 -38.74 -17.52
CA ALA A 22 -28.18 -38.40 -18.80
C ALA A 22 -27.17 -37.60 -19.63
N SER A 23 -26.75 -38.23 -20.72
CA SER A 23 -25.96 -37.71 -21.82
C SER A 23 -26.68 -36.56 -22.54
N GLY A 24 -25.99 -35.43 -22.72
CA GLY A 24 -26.41 -34.31 -23.56
C GLY A 24 -25.23 -33.36 -23.78
N GLY A 25 -24.85 -33.14 -25.04
CA GLY A 25 -23.64 -32.40 -25.43
C GLY A 25 -23.60 -30.98 -24.86
N GLY A 26 -22.56 -30.69 -24.09
CA GLY A 26 -22.26 -29.36 -23.57
C GLY A 26 -21.21 -28.68 -24.43
N VAL A 27 -21.61 -27.59 -25.09
CA VAL A 27 -20.68 -26.58 -25.60
C VAL A 27 -19.95 -25.99 -24.39
N LEU A 28 -18.62 -26.06 -24.38
CA LEU A 28 -17.80 -25.49 -23.31
C LEU A 28 -18.09 -23.98 -23.20
N PRO A 29 -18.49 -23.44 -22.04
CA PRO A 29 -18.49 -21.99 -21.86
C PRO A 29 -17.04 -21.53 -21.81
N VAL A 30 -16.63 -20.72 -22.79
CA VAL A 30 -15.48 -19.84 -22.66
C VAL A 30 -15.81 -18.86 -21.55
N VAL A 31 -15.24 -19.05 -20.37
CA VAL A 31 -15.28 -18.08 -19.28
C VAL A 31 -14.38 -16.92 -19.68
N ALA A 32 -14.98 -15.87 -20.23
CA ALA A 32 -14.32 -14.58 -20.37
C ALA A 32 -14.10 -14.01 -18.96
N LEU A 33 -12.84 -13.86 -18.54
CA LEU A 33 -12.47 -13.12 -17.34
C LEU A 33 -12.83 -11.64 -17.55
N THR A 34 -13.97 -11.22 -17.01
CA THR A 34 -14.26 -9.80 -16.82
C THR A 34 -13.39 -9.26 -15.68
N PRO A 35 -12.77 -8.07 -15.80
CA PRO A 35 -12.10 -7.45 -14.67
C PRO A 35 -13.13 -7.15 -13.58
N GLU A 36 -13.04 -7.85 -12.45
CA GLU A 36 -13.84 -7.59 -11.26
C GLU A 36 -13.54 -6.17 -10.77
N THR A 37 -14.56 -5.32 -10.77
CA THR A 37 -14.59 -4.07 -10.02
C THR A 37 -14.25 -4.34 -8.55
N PRO A 38 -13.27 -3.65 -7.94
CA PRO A 38 -13.01 -3.81 -6.51
C PRO A 38 -14.25 -3.42 -5.69
N PRO A 39 -14.53 -4.08 -4.56
CA PRO A 39 -15.73 -3.81 -3.78
C PRO A 39 -15.69 -2.39 -3.19
N THR A 40 -16.69 -1.59 -3.53
CA THR A 40 -16.95 -0.30 -2.88
C THR A 40 -17.52 -0.55 -1.48
N VAL A 41 -16.68 -0.52 -0.45
CA VAL A 41 -17.15 -0.52 0.95
C VAL A 41 -17.77 0.85 1.25
N ARG A 42 -19.10 0.90 1.29
CA ARG A 42 -19.84 2.10 1.71
C ARG A 42 -19.93 2.13 3.24
N TYR A 43 -19.12 2.95 3.89
CA TYR A 43 -19.37 3.33 5.28
C TYR A 43 -20.53 4.35 5.31
N VAL A 44 -21.64 3.97 5.94
CA VAL A 44 -22.73 4.89 6.28
C VAL A 44 -22.34 5.58 7.60
N LEU A 45 -21.90 6.83 7.53
CA LEU A 45 -21.79 7.69 8.71
C LEU A 45 -23.19 8.11 9.20
N PRO A 46 -23.43 8.26 10.52
CA PRO A 46 -24.66 8.85 11.02
C PRO A 46 -24.80 10.31 10.55
N SER A 47 -25.93 10.60 9.93
CA SER A 47 -26.23 11.79 9.13
C SER A 47 -26.37 13.06 9.98
N ARG A 48 -25.66 14.12 9.59
CA ARG A 48 -26.07 15.52 9.83
C ARG A 48 -26.87 16.00 8.60
N PRO A 49 -27.94 16.82 8.75
CA PRO A 49 -28.84 17.12 7.65
C PRO A 49 -28.17 17.95 6.53
N PRO A 50 -28.62 17.80 5.26
CA PRO A 50 -27.99 18.43 4.11
C PRO A 50 -28.50 19.85 3.91
N THR A 51 -27.61 20.83 3.89
CA THR A 51 -27.85 22.08 3.17
C THR A 51 -26.67 22.37 2.24
N THR A 52 -26.96 22.23 0.94
CA THR A 52 -26.20 22.74 -0.22
C THR A 52 -25.09 21.82 -0.74
N PRO A 53 -25.19 21.32 -1.99
CA PRO A 53 -24.08 20.64 -2.66
C PRO A 53 -22.97 21.64 -3.00
N PRO A 54 -21.68 21.27 -2.88
CA PRO A 54 -20.57 22.08 -3.37
C PRO A 54 -20.58 22.14 -4.92
N PRO A 55 -20.11 23.25 -5.53
CA PRO A 55 -20.11 23.40 -6.99
C PRO A 55 -19.13 22.40 -7.64
N THR A 56 -19.64 21.55 -8.52
CA THR A 56 -18.85 20.70 -9.41
C THR A 56 -18.13 21.57 -10.45
N LYS A 57 -16.81 21.76 -10.31
CA LYS A 57 -15.98 22.23 -11.41
C LYS A 57 -15.58 21.05 -12.30
N THR A 58 -16.24 20.93 -13.43
CA THR A 58 -15.86 20.00 -14.51
C THR A 58 -14.60 20.52 -15.18
N ILE A 59 -13.45 19.87 -14.95
CA ILE A 59 -12.25 20.06 -15.76
C ILE A 59 -12.33 19.10 -16.94
N THR A 60 -12.70 19.63 -18.10
CA THR A 60 -12.66 18.89 -19.37
C THR A 60 -11.20 18.80 -19.83
N VAL A 61 -10.52 17.70 -19.54
CA VAL A 61 -9.23 17.39 -20.18
C VAL A 61 -9.51 16.91 -21.61
N ARG A 62 -9.44 17.81 -22.58
CA ARG A 62 -9.40 17.43 -24.01
C ARG A 62 -8.02 16.82 -24.29
N ARG A 63 -7.97 15.50 -24.36
CA ARG A 63 -6.85 14.74 -24.94
C ARG A 63 -6.74 15.10 -26.43
N PRO A 64 -5.63 15.69 -26.93
CA PRO A 64 -5.42 15.74 -28.36
C PRO A 64 -5.08 14.34 -28.83
N VAL A 65 -6.02 13.68 -29.53
CA VAL A 65 -5.73 12.52 -30.34
C VAL A 65 -5.12 13.06 -31.63
N THR A 66 -3.79 13.09 -31.71
CA THR A 66 -3.09 13.36 -32.96
C THR A 66 -2.99 12.05 -33.74
N THR A 67 -3.92 11.83 -34.66
CA THR A 67 -3.82 10.75 -35.65
C THR A 67 -2.69 11.11 -36.62
N ARG A 68 -1.49 10.54 -36.45
CA ARG A 68 -0.45 10.61 -37.50
C ARG A 68 -0.79 9.59 -38.58
N THR A 69 -1.18 10.10 -39.75
CA THR A 69 -1.20 9.35 -41.00
C THR A 69 0.23 8.94 -41.33
N VAL A 70 0.54 7.65 -41.28
CA VAL A 70 1.81 7.12 -41.78
C VAL A 70 1.63 6.80 -43.26
N THR A 71 2.03 7.74 -44.11
CA THR A 71 2.24 7.47 -45.54
C THR A 71 3.51 6.62 -45.66
N ALA A 72 3.36 5.37 -46.09
CA ALA A 72 4.49 4.50 -46.38
C ALA A 72 5.26 5.05 -47.61
N ALA A 73 6.49 5.49 -47.38
CA ALA A 73 7.47 5.71 -48.44
C ALA A 73 8.15 4.37 -48.79
N PRO A 74 8.54 4.12 -50.05
CA PRO A 74 9.30 2.91 -50.41
C PRO A 74 10.69 2.95 -49.75
N VAL A 75 10.99 1.94 -48.95
CA VAL A 75 12.24 1.80 -48.21
C VAL A 75 13.30 1.16 -49.11
N SER A 76 14.37 1.89 -49.39
CA SER A 76 15.66 1.30 -49.77
C SER A 76 16.32 0.69 -48.53
N PRO A 77 17.00 -0.48 -48.62
CA PRO A 77 17.65 -1.08 -47.46
C PRO A 77 18.86 -0.24 -47.02
N PRO A 78 19.00 0.11 -45.73
CA PRO A 78 20.22 0.71 -45.20
C PRO A 78 21.31 -0.37 -44.99
N PRO A 79 22.60 -0.01 -45.14
CA PRO A 79 23.70 -0.92 -44.86
C PRO A 79 23.75 -1.23 -43.35
N GLY A 80 24.04 -2.49 -43.02
CA GLY A 80 23.98 -3.05 -41.67
C GLY A 80 24.80 -2.25 -40.66
N GLY A 81 24.10 -1.49 -39.81
CA GLY A 81 24.63 -0.92 -38.59
C GLY A 81 24.23 -1.78 -37.42
N THR A 82 25.21 -2.36 -36.72
CA THR A 82 25.02 -3.05 -35.45
C THR A 82 24.52 -2.04 -34.42
N THR A 83 23.21 -2.02 -34.15
CA THR A 83 22.63 -1.20 -33.08
C THR A 83 23.11 -1.77 -31.75
N ALA A 84 23.97 -1.03 -31.04
CA ALA A 84 24.31 -1.35 -29.66
C ALA A 84 23.02 -1.36 -28.81
N PRO A 85 22.81 -2.35 -27.93
CA PRO A 85 21.63 -2.39 -27.08
C PRO A 85 21.56 -1.14 -26.18
N PRO A 86 20.35 -0.65 -25.86
CA PRO A 86 20.18 0.51 -24.99
C PRO A 86 20.82 0.22 -23.63
N ALA A 87 21.70 1.12 -23.19
CA ALA A 87 22.34 1.03 -21.88
C ALA A 87 21.26 1.07 -20.79
N THR A 88 21.13 -0.02 -20.03
CA THR A 88 20.37 0.00 -18.78
C THR A 88 21.04 0.99 -17.83
N SER A 89 20.37 2.08 -17.51
CA SER A 89 20.84 3.02 -16.50
C SER A 89 21.04 2.27 -15.19
N ALA A 90 22.26 2.34 -14.63
CA ALA A 90 22.54 1.81 -13.30
C ALA A 90 21.55 2.40 -12.28
N PRO A 91 21.15 1.65 -11.24
CA PRO A 91 20.32 2.19 -10.18
C PRO A 91 20.98 3.45 -9.61
N ALA A 92 20.20 4.50 -9.39
CA ALA A 92 20.68 5.70 -8.73
C ALA A 92 21.31 5.32 -7.39
N ALA A 93 22.48 5.88 -7.09
CA ALA A 93 23.14 5.64 -5.81
C ALA A 93 22.25 6.14 -4.67
N PRO A 94 22.24 5.46 -3.50
CA PRO A 94 21.47 5.92 -2.37
C PRO A 94 21.96 7.30 -1.92
N GLU A 95 21.03 8.21 -1.67
CA GLU A 95 21.31 9.56 -1.16
C GLU A 95 21.04 9.59 0.34
N GLN A 96 21.98 10.09 1.14
CA GLN A 96 21.76 10.29 2.56
C GLN A 96 21.13 11.66 2.79
N MET A 97 20.00 11.67 3.50
CA MET A 97 19.27 12.86 3.88
C MET A 97 19.07 12.89 5.40
N SER A 98 18.91 14.10 5.94
CA SER A 98 18.53 14.32 7.34
C SER A 98 17.40 15.34 7.41
N GLY A 99 16.43 15.09 8.27
CA GLY A 99 15.27 15.94 8.44
C GLY A 99 14.53 15.65 9.73
N THR A 100 13.49 16.44 9.99
CA THR A 100 12.56 16.13 11.09
C THR A 100 11.86 14.81 10.78
N VAL A 101 11.86 13.88 11.74
CA VAL A 101 11.13 12.62 11.60
C VAL A 101 10.12 12.52 12.74
N SER A 102 8.85 12.68 12.40
CA SER A 102 7.73 12.39 13.30
C SER A 102 7.15 11.00 13.00
N PHE A 103 6.20 10.60 13.83
CA PHE A 103 5.53 9.32 13.76
C PHE A 103 4.02 9.57 13.83
N TYR A 104 3.27 8.77 13.09
CA TYR A 104 1.81 8.88 13.01
C TYR A 104 1.17 7.51 12.92
N SER A 105 -0.09 7.42 13.29
CA SER A 105 -0.83 6.16 13.31
C SER A 105 -2.29 6.33 12.98
N SER A 106 -3.02 5.22 13.07
CA SER A 106 -4.47 5.20 12.85
C SER A 106 -5.24 6.15 13.77
N VAL A 107 -4.72 6.47 14.95
CA VAL A 107 -5.39 7.38 15.91
C VAL A 107 -5.20 8.87 15.56
N ASP A 108 -4.27 9.21 14.68
CA ASP A 108 -4.04 10.58 14.19
C ASP A 108 -4.83 10.89 12.91
N LYS A 109 -5.36 9.85 12.27
CA LYS A 109 -6.08 9.98 11.01
C LYS A 109 -7.50 10.48 11.22
N SER A 110 -8.03 11.12 10.19
CA SER A 110 -9.45 11.48 10.09
C SER A 110 -10.07 10.82 8.85
N PRO A 111 -11.11 9.98 8.99
CA PRO A 111 -11.75 9.54 10.24
C PRO A 111 -10.81 8.74 11.16
N LEU A 112 -11.03 8.83 12.48
CA LEU A 112 -10.21 8.11 13.47
C LEU A 112 -10.22 6.60 13.20
N GLY A 113 -9.04 5.98 13.27
CA GLY A 113 -8.84 4.55 13.08
C GLY A 113 -8.76 4.11 11.61
N THR A 114 -8.90 5.04 10.67
CA THR A 114 -8.76 4.71 9.24
C THR A 114 -7.30 4.40 8.88
N LEU A 115 -7.14 3.49 7.92
CA LEU A 115 -5.85 3.13 7.33
C LEU A 115 -5.71 3.69 5.90
N LEU A 116 -6.61 4.55 5.46
CA LEU A 116 -6.57 5.13 4.11
C LEU A 116 -5.30 5.95 3.92
N ILE A 117 -4.75 5.88 2.70
CA ILE A 117 -3.51 6.54 2.28
C ILE A 117 -3.76 7.31 0.98
N ALA A 118 -2.96 8.35 0.73
CA ALA A 118 -3.13 9.22 -0.44
C ALA A 118 -2.90 8.49 -1.79
N PHE A 119 -2.05 7.46 -1.82
CA PHE A 119 -1.64 6.76 -3.05
C PHE A 119 -1.85 5.23 -2.95
N PRO A 120 -3.11 4.75 -2.91
CA PRO A 120 -3.45 3.35 -2.62
C PRO A 120 -3.19 2.36 -3.76
N THR A 121 -2.58 2.80 -4.86
CA THR A 121 -2.28 1.97 -6.05
C THR A 121 -0.79 1.86 -6.33
N ILE A 122 0.05 2.30 -5.40
CA ILE A 122 1.51 2.26 -5.54
C ILE A 122 2.03 0.88 -5.14
N LEU A 123 1.85 0.50 -3.87
CA LEU A 123 2.22 -0.82 -3.37
C LEU A 123 1.12 -1.40 -2.47
N HIS A 124 0.67 -0.64 -1.48
CA HIS A 124 -0.42 -1.01 -0.58
C HIS A 124 -1.72 -0.28 -0.92
N GLY A 125 -2.84 -0.90 -0.59
CA GLY A 125 -4.16 -0.25 -0.60
C GLY A 125 -4.46 0.55 0.68
N LEU A 126 -3.71 0.31 1.76
CA LEU A 126 -3.87 0.88 3.09
C LEU A 126 -2.49 1.07 3.74
N ALA A 127 -2.39 1.96 4.73
CA ALA A 127 -1.17 2.16 5.52
C ALA A 127 -0.76 0.86 6.22
N GLY A 128 0.50 0.48 6.09
CA GLY A 128 0.99 -0.78 6.64
C GLY A 128 2.41 -1.09 6.24
N GLY A 129 2.71 -2.38 6.08
CA GLY A 129 4.02 -2.92 5.71
C GLY A 129 4.77 -3.54 6.89
N SER A 130 5.59 -4.55 6.61
CA SER A 130 6.48 -5.21 7.59
C SER A 130 7.82 -4.50 7.76
N GLY A 131 8.18 -3.59 6.87
CA GLY A 131 9.45 -2.85 6.89
C GLY A 131 10.61 -3.54 6.21
N THR A 132 10.34 -4.61 5.46
CA THR A 132 11.31 -5.22 4.54
C THR A 132 11.41 -4.40 3.25
N TYR A 133 12.38 -4.69 2.38
CA TYR A 133 12.51 -3.95 1.12
C TYR A 133 11.30 -4.16 0.19
N ASP A 134 10.78 -5.39 0.14
CA ASP A 134 9.66 -5.75 -0.74
C ASP A 134 8.30 -5.37 -0.15
N ASP A 135 8.22 -5.29 1.17
CA ASP A 135 7.05 -4.86 1.94
C ASP A 135 7.44 -3.74 2.95
N PRO A 136 7.84 -2.56 2.43
CA PRO A 136 8.27 -1.41 3.23
C PRO A 136 7.10 -0.78 3.98
N VAL A 137 7.38 -0.12 5.11
CA VAL A 137 6.33 0.57 5.88
C VAL A 137 5.88 1.85 5.16
N THR A 138 4.58 2.17 5.16
CA THR A 138 4.11 3.45 4.62
C THR A 138 4.75 4.64 5.35
N PHE A 139 5.14 5.68 4.61
CA PHE A 139 5.44 7.00 5.19
C PHE A 139 4.71 8.11 4.45
N ALA A 140 4.58 9.25 5.13
CA ALA A 140 3.98 10.48 4.62
C ALA A 140 5.03 11.59 4.49
N ALA A 141 4.86 12.44 3.48
CA ALA A 141 5.67 13.65 3.30
C ALA A 141 4.82 14.78 2.70
N ALA A 142 5.41 15.98 2.61
CA ALA A 142 4.77 17.11 1.95
C ALA A 142 4.51 16.80 0.46
N PRO A 143 3.41 17.30 -0.14
CA PRO A 143 3.16 17.15 -1.57
C PRO A 143 4.35 17.63 -2.42
N GLY A 144 4.86 16.75 -3.28
CA GLY A 144 5.99 17.06 -4.17
C GLY A 144 7.38 16.96 -3.52
N ALA A 145 7.49 16.68 -2.21
CA ALA A 145 8.80 16.44 -1.58
C ALA A 145 9.47 15.16 -2.11
N PHE A 146 8.67 14.13 -2.41
CA PHE A 146 9.11 12.87 -3.00
C PHE A 146 8.08 12.41 -4.06
N ALA A 147 8.52 11.61 -5.03
CA ALA A 147 7.60 10.94 -5.93
C ALA A 147 6.87 9.80 -5.18
N PRO A 148 5.55 9.58 -5.38
CA PRO A 148 4.87 8.40 -4.85
C PRO A 148 5.60 7.11 -5.22
N GLY A 149 5.79 6.21 -4.26
CA GLY A 149 6.59 4.99 -4.41
C GLY A 149 8.07 5.14 -4.12
N THR A 150 8.56 6.35 -3.81
CA THR A 150 9.94 6.53 -3.34
C THR A 150 10.16 5.67 -2.11
N ARG A 151 11.20 4.82 -2.15
CA ARG A 151 11.63 4.04 -1.00
C ARG A 151 12.70 4.80 -0.22
N ILE A 152 12.59 4.75 1.10
CA ILE A 152 13.63 5.22 2.01
C ILE A 152 14.02 4.10 2.99
N TYR A 153 15.17 4.23 3.63
CA TYR A 153 15.58 3.35 4.72
C TYR A 153 16.03 4.18 5.92
N VAL A 154 15.52 3.84 7.10
CA VAL A 154 15.80 4.54 8.35
C VAL A 154 16.71 3.65 9.21
N PRO A 155 18.03 3.94 9.30
CA PRO A 155 19.01 2.98 9.82
C PRO A 155 18.79 2.53 11.25
N ASP A 156 18.38 3.43 12.15
CA ASP A 156 18.16 3.10 13.56
C ASP A 156 16.87 2.28 13.77
N LEU A 157 15.88 2.41 12.88
CA LEU A 157 14.70 1.54 12.87
C LEU A 157 14.93 0.21 12.18
N ARG A 158 16.03 0.09 11.41
CA ARG A 158 16.34 -1.05 10.55
C ARG A 158 15.14 -1.44 9.69
N ARG A 159 14.53 -0.43 9.04
CA ARG A 159 13.31 -0.61 8.25
C ARG A 159 13.34 0.23 6.98
N TYR A 160 12.76 -0.34 5.94
CA TYR A 160 12.41 0.37 4.73
C TYR A 160 11.03 1.00 4.87
N PHE A 161 10.87 2.14 4.22
CA PHE A 161 9.59 2.83 4.09
C PHE A 161 9.32 3.22 2.64
N VAL A 162 8.06 3.41 2.28
CA VAL A 162 7.60 3.83 0.94
C VAL A 162 6.63 5.00 1.01
N LEU A 163 6.78 5.98 0.11
CA LEU A 163 5.88 7.13 0.07
C LEU A 163 4.55 6.71 -0.53
N GLU A 164 3.53 6.58 0.31
CA GLU A 164 2.17 6.28 -0.14
C GLU A 164 1.14 7.22 0.46
N ASP A 165 1.58 8.15 1.29
CA ASP A 165 0.69 9.05 2.01
C ASP A 165 1.19 10.50 2.00
N LEU A 166 0.31 11.43 2.36
CA LEU A 166 0.61 12.85 2.38
C LEU A 166 0.48 13.43 3.77
N CYS A 167 1.46 14.25 4.15
CA CYS A 167 1.47 15.03 5.38
C CYS A 167 1.32 16.51 5.01
N ALA A 168 0.16 17.11 5.32
CA ALA A 168 -0.15 18.48 4.94
C ALA A 168 0.63 19.53 5.74
N SER A 169 1.05 19.20 6.96
CA SER A 169 1.85 20.06 7.85
C SER A 169 3.35 19.93 7.63
N CYS A 170 3.80 18.93 6.87
CA CYS A 170 5.21 18.70 6.59
C CYS A 170 5.75 19.73 5.60
N GLY A 171 7.05 20.01 5.69
CA GLY A 171 7.78 20.85 4.75
C GLY A 171 9.26 20.49 4.70
N GLY A 172 9.93 20.84 3.59
CA GLY A 172 11.35 20.51 3.39
C GLY A 172 11.60 19.01 3.47
N THR A 173 12.51 18.59 4.36
CA THR A 173 12.89 17.18 4.59
C THR A 173 12.10 16.50 5.71
N HIS A 174 10.99 17.10 6.17
CA HIS A 174 10.13 16.48 7.19
C HIS A 174 9.31 15.31 6.62
N ILE A 175 9.42 14.14 7.25
CA ILE A 175 8.63 12.94 6.98
C ILE A 175 7.93 12.44 8.25
N GLU A 176 6.79 11.77 8.07
CA GLU A 176 6.10 11.04 9.15
C GLU A 176 6.12 9.53 8.85
N LEU A 177 6.56 8.74 9.81
CA LEU A 177 6.67 7.28 9.67
C LEU A 177 5.46 6.59 10.32
N TRP A 178 4.85 5.64 9.60
CA TRP A 178 3.68 4.92 10.12
C TRP A 178 4.06 4.00 11.28
N THR A 179 3.41 4.20 12.43
CA THR A 179 3.69 3.47 13.67
C THR A 179 2.92 2.15 13.75
N GLY A 180 1.65 2.18 13.33
CA GLY A 180 0.76 1.02 13.42
C GLY A 180 -0.73 1.37 13.41
N SER A 181 -1.55 0.32 13.42
CA SER A 181 -3.02 0.39 13.39
C SER A 181 -3.69 0.22 14.76
N ALA A 182 -2.90 0.14 15.84
CA ALA A 182 -3.46 0.00 17.18
C ALA A 182 -4.24 1.27 17.58
N LEU A 183 -5.28 1.08 18.40
CA LEU A 183 -6.19 2.14 18.85
C LEU A 183 -6.06 2.44 20.35
N ASP A 184 -5.17 1.76 21.05
CA ASP A 184 -4.89 2.01 22.47
C ASP A 184 -3.90 3.17 22.67
N ASP A 185 -3.91 3.77 23.86
CA ASP A 185 -3.07 4.93 24.18
C ASP A 185 -1.56 4.66 24.11
N GLY A 186 -1.15 3.39 24.11
CA GLY A 186 0.25 3.00 24.00
C GLY A 186 0.87 3.40 22.66
N ILE A 187 0.08 3.51 21.59
CA ILE A 187 0.59 3.93 20.28
C ILE A 187 1.08 5.38 20.30
N ARG A 188 0.35 6.29 20.96
CA ARG A 188 0.77 7.71 21.11
C ARG A 188 2.02 7.84 21.96
N THR A 189 2.12 7.02 23.00
CA THR A 189 3.34 6.95 23.83
C THR A 189 4.53 6.45 23.01
N CYS A 190 4.29 5.49 22.11
CA CYS A 190 5.31 4.97 21.20
C CYS A 190 5.79 6.06 20.22
N GLU A 191 4.87 6.78 19.59
CA GLU A 191 5.15 7.89 18.67
C GLU A 191 5.99 8.98 19.31
N ALA A 192 5.58 9.46 20.50
CA ALA A 192 6.30 10.49 21.23
C ALA A 192 7.73 10.05 21.57
N ARG A 193 7.92 8.78 21.95
CA ARG A 193 9.23 8.24 22.29
C ARG A 193 10.14 8.11 21.06
N LEU A 194 9.62 7.59 19.95
CA LEU A 194 10.40 7.45 18.72
C LEU A 194 10.73 8.81 18.10
N GLY A 195 9.80 9.77 18.17
CA GLY A 195 9.96 11.13 17.65
C GLY A 195 10.83 12.07 18.51
N ALA A 196 11.16 11.69 19.74
CA ALA A 196 11.95 12.53 20.67
C ALA A 196 13.36 12.91 20.16
N GLN A 197 13.89 12.20 19.16
CA GLN A 197 15.15 12.56 18.52
C GLN A 197 15.07 13.85 17.69
N GLY A 198 13.86 14.26 17.25
CA GLY A 198 13.63 15.43 16.42
C GLY A 198 14.16 15.25 15.00
N THR A 199 15.48 15.29 14.82
CA THR A 199 16.15 15.10 13.53
C THR A 199 16.72 13.69 13.43
N ARG A 200 16.51 13.04 12.28
CA ARG A 200 17.01 11.69 12.01
C ARG A 200 17.48 11.56 10.56
N SER A 201 18.52 10.77 10.35
CA SER A 201 19.03 10.46 9.01
C SER A 201 18.28 9.28 8.38
N TYR A 202 18.11 9.33 7.06
CA TYR A 202 17.55 8.26 6.26
C TYR A 202 18.20 8.24 4.88
N LEU A 203 18.15 7.08 4.23
CA LEU A 203 18.65 6.89 2.87
C LEU A 203 17.48 6.94 1.90
N VAL A 204 17.55 7.77 0.87
CA VAL A 204 16.61 7.80 -0.26
C VAL A 204 17.13 6.87 -1.35
N SER A 205 16.23 6.11 -1.98
CA SER A 205 16.57 5.06 -2.96
C SER A 205 17.60 4.05 -2.41
N PRO A 206 17.34 3.45 -1.23
CA PRO A 206 18.27 2.53 -0.60
C PRO A 206 18.38 1.22 -1.40
N PRO A 207 19.53 0.52 -1.32
CA PRO A 207 19.63 -0.83 -1.85
C PRO A 207 18.76 -1.83 -1.06
N PRO A 208 18.38 -2.99 -1.64
CA PRO A 208 17.49 -3.98 -1.00
C PRO A 208 18.08 -4.84 0.13
N TRP A 209 19.40 -4.78 0.35
CA TRP A 209 20.11 -5.72 1.23
C TRP A 209 20.52 -5.14 2.60
N LEU A 210 19.93 -4.02 3.02
CA LEU A 210 20.20 -3.44 4.34
C LEU A 210 19.55 -4.29 5.44
N PRO A 211 20.12 -4.33 6.66
CA PRO A 211 19.58 -5.12 7.75
C PRO A 211 18.15 -4.73 8.12
N VAL A 212 17.26 -5.71 8.27
CA VAL A 212 15.86 -5.45 8.64
C VAL A 212 15.53 -5.95 10.04
N ALA A 213 14.72 -5.19 10.76
CA ALA A 213 13.97 -5.64 11.94
C ALA A 213 12.47 -5.59 11.56
N PRO A 214 11.87 -6.69 11.07
CA PRO A 214 10.53 -6.66 10.50
C PRO A 214 9.44 -6.56 11.59
N GLY A 215 8.25 -6.18 11.17
CA GLY A 215 7.06 -6.00 12.02
C GLY A 215 6.73 -4.53 12.27
N PRO A 216 5.58 -4.23 12.89
CA PRO A 216 5.18 -2.86 13.17
C PRO A 216 6.11 -2.16 14.16
N LEU A 217 6.06 -0.83 14.23
CA LEU A 217 6.75 -0.08 15.28
C LEU A 217 6.00 -0.15 16.61
N TYR A 218 4.68 -0.38 16.57
CA TYR A 218 3.85 -0.69 17.73
C TYR A 218 2.84 -1.81 17.42
N ASP A 219 2.76 -2.82 18.30
CA ASP A 219 1.93 -4.02 18.10
C ASP A 219 0.76 -4.17 19.11
N GLY A 220 0.41 -3.12 19.85
CA GLY A 220 -0.64 -3.15 20.87
C GLY A 220 -0.17 -3.55 22.28
N GLY A 221 1.15 -3.65 22.49
CA GLY A 221 1.74 -3.82 23.81
C GLY A 221 3.25 -3.56 23.88
N GLY A 222 3.93 -3.58 22.74
CA GLY A 222 5.36 -3.34 22.58
C GLY A 222 5.64 -2.21 21.60
N CYS A 223 6.48 -1.26 22.02
CA CYS A 223 7.01 -0.23 21.14
C CYS A 223 8.45 -0.57 20.74
N PHE A 224 8.76 -0.54 19.45
CA PHE A 224 10.07 -0.85 18.89
C PHE A 224 11.20 -0.04 19.56
N ARG A 225 12.32 -0.68 19.86
CA ARG A 225 13.50 -0.05 20.46
C ARG A 225 14.67 -0.12 19.48
N PRO A 226 15.15 1.03 18.96
CA PRO A 226 16.38 1.11 18.18
C PRO A 226 17.59 0.54 18.92
#